data_AF-A0A0F9E159-F1
#
_entry.id   AF-A0A0F9E159-F1
#
_cell.length_a   1.000
_cell.length_b   1.000
_cell.length_c   1.000
_cell.angle_alpha   90.00
_cell.angle_beta   90.00
_cell.angle_gamma   90.00
#
_symmetry.space_group_name_H-M   'P 1'
#
loop_
_entity.id
_entity.type
_entity.pdbx_description
1 polymer ?
#
loop_
_entity_poly.entity_id
_entity_poly.type
_entity_poly.pdbx_seq_one_letter_code
_entity_poly.pdbx_strand_id
1 'polypeptide(L)' 'VLVVQGEGVLEFEGGEEVRLAAGDYVNIPAHKKHRVTWTDPDKETIWLAVFY' A
#
# COMPACT_ATOMS: atom_id res chain seq x y z
N VAL A 1 6.90 1.23 -0.90
CA VAL A 1 6.24 -0.08 -0.69
C VAL A 1 5.59 -0.50 -2.00
N LEU A 2 5.67 -1.79 -2.36
CA LEU A 2 5.17 -2.39 -3.60
C LEU A 2 4.15 -3.48 -3.27
N VAL A 3 3.10 -3.62 -4.08
CA VAL A 3 2.22 -4.81 -4.06
C VAL A 3 2.78 -5.84 -5.04
N VAL A 4 3.17 -7.01 -4.54
CA VAL A 4 3.71 -8.11 -5.35
C VAL A 4 2.58 -8.96 -5.94
N GLN A 5 1.51 -9.15 -5.17
CA GLN A 5 0.33 -9.92 -5.54
C GLN A 5 -0.89 -9.31 -4.84
N GLY A 6 -2.07 -9.44 -5.46
CA GLY A 6 -3.31 -8.89 -4.91
C GLY A 6 -3.44 -7.40 -5.18
N GLU A 7 -4.23 -6.72 -4.34
CA GLU A 7 -4.49 -5.29 -4.42
C GLU A 7 -4.75 -4.75 -3.01
N GLY A 8 -4.39 -3.49 -2.77
CA GLY A 8 -4.64 -2.87 -1.49
C GLY A 8 -4.78 -1.36 -1.56
N VAL A 9 -5.36 -0.79 -0.51
CA VAL A 9 -5.50 0.65 -0.35
C VAL A 9 -4.72 1.10 0.87
N LEU A 10 -3.83 2.08 0.65
CA LEU A 10 -3.14 2.80 1.70
C LEU A 10 -3.80 4.14 1.91
N GLU A 11 -4.11 4.48 3.15
CA GLU A 11 -4.56 5.80 3.54
C GLU A 11 -3.44 6.53 4.30
N PHE A 12 -3.16 7.75 3.89
CA PHE A 12 -2.21 8.65 4.54
C PHE A 12 -2.91 9.62 5.49
N GLU A 13 -2.14 10.18 6.43
CA GLU A 13 -2.62 11.28 7.29
C GLU A 13 -3.11 12.45 6.43
N GLY A 14 -4.41 12.77 6.52
CA GLY A 14 -5.10 13.73 5.65
C GLY A 14 -6.23 13.12 4.81
N GLY A 15 -6.39 11.79 4.82
CA GLY A 15 -7.46 11.09 4.11
C GLY A 15 -7.16 10.86 2.62
N GLU A 16 -5.91 11.07 2.21
CA GLU A 16 -5.46 10.68 0.88
C GLU A 16 -5.36 9.16 0.81
N GLU A 17 -6.10 8.56 -0.12
CA GLU A 17 -6.06 7.13 -0.38
C GLU A 17 -5.35 6.83 -1.69
N VAL A 18 -4.49 5.81 -1.66
CA VAL A 18 -3.77 5.30 -2.82
C VAL A 18 -4.09 3.83 -2.96
N ARG A 19 -4.77 3.47 -4.06
CA ARG A 19 -4.98 2.07 -4.45
C ARG A 19 -3.78 1.58 -5.27
N LEU A 20 -3.30 0.40 -4.93
CA LEU A 20 -2.16 -0.25 -5.58
C LEU A 20 -2.60 -1.65 -6.03
N ALA A 21 -2.34 -1.97 -7.29
CA ALA A 21 -2.45 -3.32 -7.83
C ALA A 21 -1.09 -4.02 -7.88
N ALA A 22 -1.08 -5.32 -8.17
CA ALA A 22 0.16 -6.07 -8.34
C ALA A 22 1.10 -5.40 -9.37
N GLY A 23 2.32 -5.09 -8.94
CA GLY A 23 3.32 -4.34 -9.71
C GLY A 23 3.39 -2.85 -9.34
N ASP A 24 2.35 -2.28 -8.73
CA ASP A 24 2.33 -0.88 -8.33
C ASP A 24 3.08 -0.64 -7.02
N TYR A 25 3.76 0.49 -6.94
CA TYR A 25 4.43 0.93 -5.73
C TYR A 25 4.19 2.40 -5.46
N VAL A 26 4.31 2.76 -4.18
CA VAL A 26 4.34 4.14 -3.71
C VAL A 26 5.52 4.34 -2.79
N ASN A 27 6.19 5.49 -2.93
CA ASN A 27 7.20 5.91 -1.97
C ASN A 27 6.51 6.62 -0.81
N ILE A 28 6.80 6.18 0.41
CA ILE A 28 6.26 6.76 1.63
C ILE A 28 7.36 7.64 2.21
N PRO A 29 7.18 8.98 2.23
CA PRO A 29 8.19 9.87 2.80
C PRO A 29 8.40 9.58 4.30
N ALA A 30 9.60 9.91 4.79
CA ALA A 30 9.94 9.75 6.20
C ALA A 30 8.91 10.44 7.11
N HIS A 31 8.59 9.80 8.24
CA HIS A 31 7.64 10.28 9.24
C HIS A 31 6.21 10.49 8.75
N LYS A 32 5.83 9.96 7.57
CA LYS A 32 4.44 9.95 7.11
C LYS A 32 3.68 8.77 7.68
N LYS A 33 2.68 9.05 8.52
CA LYS A 33 1.72 8.04 8.97
C LYS A 33 0.87 7.58 7.80
N HIS A 34 0.69 6.27 7.74
CA HIS A 34 -0.11 5.59 6.75
C HIS A 34 -0.68 4.32 7.39
N ARG A 35 -1.79 3.83 6.86
CA ARG A 35 -2.36 2.53 7.25
C ARG A 35 -2.94 1.85 6.02
N VAL A 36 -2.99 0.52 6.06
CA VAL A 36 -3.76 -0.26 5.09
C VAL A 36 -5.21 -0.21 5.52
N THR A 37 -6.09 0.31 4.66
CA THR A 37 -7.54 0.39 4.94
C THR A 37 -8.32 -0.74 4.27
N TRP A 38 -7.77 -1.32 3.20
CA TRP A 38 -8.39 -2.42 2.48
C TRP A 38 -7.35 -3.29 1.78
N THR A 39 -7.69 -4.57 1.62
CA THR A 39 -6.98 -5.55 0.78
C THR A 39 -8.01 -6.38 0.01
N ASP A 40 -7.58 -6.96 -1.10
CA ASP A 40 -8.44 -7.83 -1.90
C ASP A 40 -9.05 -8.99 -1.07
N PRO A 41 -10.39 -9.17 -1.09
CA PRO A 41 -11.06 -10.22 -0.33
C PRO A 41 -10.96 -11.62 -0.96
N ASP A 42 -10.70 -11.71 -2.27
CA ASP A 42 -10.72 -12.96 -3.03
C ASP A 42 -9.30 -13.55 -3.22
N LYS A 43 -8.25 -12.74 -3.05
CA LYS A 43 -6.84 -13.15 -3.17
C LYS A 43 -5.97 -12.51 -2.09
N GLU A 44 -4.96 -13.25 -1.62
CA GLU A 44 -3.96 -12.71 -0.70
C GLU A 44 -3.23 -11.51 -1.32
N THR A 45 -3.06 -10.46 -0.50
CA THR A 45 -2.30 -9.27 -0.87
C THR A 45 -0.93 -9.31 -0.23
N ILE A 46 0.11 -9.44 -1.05
CA ILE A 46 1.51 -9.54 -0.60
C ILE A 46 2.20 -8.20 -0.83
N TRP A 47 2.75 -7.63 0.25
CA TRP A 47 3.45 -6.35 0.24
C TRP A 47 4.95 -6.55 0.39
N LEU A 48 5.74 -5.79 -0.38
CA LEU A 48 7.18 -5.66 -0.21
C LEU A 48 7.53 -4.23 0.22
N ALA A 49 8.07 -4.09 1.43
CA ALA A 49 8.56 -2.83 1.96
C ALA A 49 10.10 -2.82 1.93
N VAL A 50 10.68 -1.85 1.22
CA VAL A 50 12.12 -1.57 1.22
C VAL A 50 12.32 -0.24 1.93
N PHE A 51 13.22 -0.23 2.91
CA PHE A 51 13.63 0.97 3.64
C PHE A 51 15.00 1.39 3.12
N TYR A 52 15.11 2.65 2.68
CA TYR A 52 16.30 3.24 2.10
C TYR A 52 16.44 4.71 2.50
#